data_AF-A0A9P7WUY3-F1
#
_entry.id   AF-A0A9P7WUY3-F1
#
_cell.length_a   1.000
_cell.length_b   1.000
_cell.length_c   1.000
_cell.angle_alpha   90.00
_cell.angle_beta   90.00
_cell.angle_gamma   90.00
#
_symmetry.space_group_name_H-M   'P 1'
#
loop_
_entity.id
_entity.type
_entity.pdbx_description
1 polymer ?
#
loop_
_entity_poly.entity_id
_entity_poly.type
_entity_poly.pdbx_seq_one_letter_code
_entity_poly.pdbx_strand_id
1 'polypeptide(L)'
;MSYSYLHDMESDGSDDNHPPMKPEGSNSTKPKLPPNTLPNPPYDTGSRHLVLWGLVLALVTGSIFIIIGIVIYATSTTPGRFVILDHLNGWADLALGLCLNALVTVCTQATGYVHGTTLKWGLAKEGRLRFNANLRLFSATKGAFSVNGAVINAIYTVSIIFSYAASSTIFIHSSILPEFIQERVDIDPIGGPSTLVAFLPPIILGTVLVLRAALGLVAFFSTHVPTWSSSPLDVTSALVYYGYIRHRPQRCMCSVSKIKDSPVDPIRPLSRQPSPWSSHKTVPRVVWFVWSTLAVWAGWLIVLNTWEVRDSVRAGGDGNSPRRIGIGLLWLAAVQSAVTMALHYCELVATLARDEAVWRMASSPTGARPAGNPLKLMLGSWQSSVLVSAKPAVHWFFRIGIGMVVEGFDVTFLAVFFLIVLFLIAVYVTVVATRRPRGPQPVAYGHVQTLADLVDEWSTIMYWGHKKEEQGAGPWPVCHAGTTSLGPLPPIRIEEFYA
;
A
#
# COMPACT_ATOMS: atom_id res chain seq x y z
N MET A 1 29.18 2.95 -27.33
CA MET A 1 29.66 3.69 -26.13
C MET A 1 29.20 2.89 -24.91
N SER A 2 29.65 1.65 -24.75
CA SER A 2 30.92 1.20 -24.12
C SER A 2 31.11 1.74 -22.71
N TYR A 3 30.84 0.88 -21.71
CA TYR A 3 31.82 0.56 -20.69
C TYR A 3 31.71 -0.93 -20.33
N SER A 4 32.77 -1.64 -20.73
CA SER A 4 33.20 -2.95 -20.28
C SER A 4 33.94 -2.80 -18.96
N TYR A 5 33.82 -3.76 -18.05
CA TYR A 5 34.93 -4.18 -17.19
C TYR A 5 34.74 -5.65 -16.81
N LEU A 6 35.60 -6.48 -17.40
CA LEU A 6 35.87 -7.88 -17.09
C LEU A 6 37.09 -7.94 -16.15
N HIS A 7 37.02 -8.85 -15.18
CA HIS A 7 38.05 -9.82 -14.79
C HIS A 7 39.54 -9.42 -14.83
N ASP A 8 40.22 -9.43 -13.66
CA ASP A 8 41.16 -10.49 -13.26
C ASP A 8 42.03 -10.03 -12.07
N MET A 9 42.22 -10.92 -11.09
CA MET A 9 43.53 -11.30 -10.53
C MET A 9 43.34 -12.44 -9.53
N GLU A 10 43.99 -13.55 -9.85
CA GLU A 10 44.16 -14.76 -9.05
C GLU A 10 45.52 -14.71 -8.36
N SER A 11 45.61 -15.37 -7.20
CA SER A 11 46.82 -15.95 -6.59
C SER A 11 47.90 -15.02 -6.04
N ASP A 12 47.96 -14.88 -4.71
CA ASP A 12 49.18 -15.25 -4.00
C ASP A 12 48.86 -15.84 -2.61
N GLY A 13 49.47 -16.98 -2.31
CA GLY A 13 49.27 -17.74 -1.09
C GLY A 13 50.28 -17.38 -0.02
N SER A 14 49.83 -17.25 1.22
CA SER A 14 50.69 -17.40 2.39
C SER A 14 49.89 -18.04 3.51
N ASP A 15 50.34 -19.22 3.91
CA ASP A 15 49.91 -20.01 5.05
C ASP A 15 49.88 -19.17 6.34
N ASP A 16 48.74 -19.20 7.05
CA ASP A 16 48.73 -19.02 8.49
C ASP A 16 47.72 -19.98 9.13
N ASN A 17 48.28 -21.01 9.76
CA ASN A 17 47.60 -21.98 10.60
C ASN A 17 47.03 -21.30 11.86
N HIS A 18 45.74 -21.01 11.87
CA HIS A 18 44.99 -20.79 13.11
C HIS A 18 43.94 -21.90 13.32
N PRO A 19 43.90 -22.56 14.49
CA PRO A 19 42.94 -23.61 14.78
C PRO A 19 41.50 -23.05 14.86
N PRO A 20 40.48 -23.85 14.54
CA PRO A 20 39.09 -23.40 14.56
C PRO A 20 38.64 -23.12 15.99
N MET A 21 38.30 -21.85 16.28
CA MET A 21 37.59 -21.47 17.50
C MET A 21 36.23 -22.17 17.55
N LYS A 22 36.09 -23.06 18.53
CA LYS A 22 34.78 -23.59 18.96
C LYS A 22 33.90 -22.44 19.47
N PRO A 23 32.58 -22.48 19.25
CA PRO A 23 31.67 -21.50 19.82
C PRO A 23 31.53 -21.75 21.33
N GLU A 24 32.20 -20.93 22.13
CA GLU A 24 31.89 -20.82 23.56
C GLU A 24 30.49 -20.23 23.75
N GLY A 25 29.73 -20.86 24.64
CA GLY A 25 28.34 -20.57 24.89
C GLY A 25 28.10 -19.12 25.31
N SER A 26 27.38 -18.38 24.48
CA SER A 26 26.82 -17.08 24.87
C SER A 26 25.63 -17.32 25.80
N ASN A 27 25.89 -17.30 27.10
CA ASN A 27 24.86 -16.95 28.08
C ASN A 27 24.35 -15.55 27.72
N SER A 28 23.14 -15.48 27.15
CA SER A 28 22.50 -14.24 26.76
C SER A 28 22.14 -13.40 27.99
N THR A 29 23.11 -12.67 28.51
CA THR A 29 22.83 -11.52 29.35
C THR A 29 22.28 -10.44 28.43
N LYS A 30 20.95 -10.25 28.47
CA LYS A 30 20.30 -9.09 27.86
C LYS A 30 21.09 -7.84 28.29
N PRO A 31 21.50 -6.96 27.37
CA PRO A 31 22.15 -5.72 27.75
C PRO A 31 21.23 -4.96 28.70
N LYS A 32 21.70 -4.68 29.93
CA LYS A 32 21.00 -3.84 30.89
C LYS A 32 20.88 -2.44 30.28
N LEU A 33 19.66 -2.05 29.91
CA LEU A 33 19.35 -0.68 29.48
C LEU A 33 19.67 0.31 30.63
N PRO A 34 20.14 1.52 30.32
CA PRO A 34 20.33 2.58 31.30
C PRO A 34 19.00 2.97 32.00
N PRO A 35 19.05 3.61 33.19
CA PRO A 35 17.92 3.75 34.11
C PRO A 35 16.83 4.77 33.68
N ASN A 36 16.98 5.43 32.53
CA ASN A 36 15.88 6.21 31.95
C ASN A 36 14.97 5.24 31.22
N THR A 37 14.15 4.56 32.00
CA THR A 37 13.10 3.66 31.54
C THR A 37 12.22 4.40 30.54
N LEU A 38 12.44 4.15 29.24
CA LEU A 38 11.37 4.27 28.25
C LEU A 38 10.19 3.51 28.87
N PRO A 39 9.11 4.18 29.32
CA PRO A 39 7.94 3.45 29.78
C PRO A 39 7.56 2.52 28.63
N ASN A 40 7.27 1.24 28.92
CA ASN A 40 6.74 0.33 27.90
C ASN A 40 5.69 1.10 27.13
N PRO A 41 5.94 1.47 25.86
CA PRO A 41 5.03 2.38 25.19
C PRO A 41 3.68 1.67 25.17
N PRO A 42 2.60 2.33 25.63
CA PRO A 42 1.29 1.70 25.70
C PRO A 42 0.83 1.43 24.27
N TYR A 43 1.14 0.23 23.78
CA TYR A 43 0.80 -0.15 22.41
C TYR A 43 -0.71 -0.35 22.32
N ASP A 44 -1.30 0.18 21.26
CA ASP A 44 -2.72 -0.01 20.97
C ASP A 44 -3.05 -1.50 20.77
N THR A 45 -3.75 -2.08 21.75
CA THR A 45 -4.26 -3.46 21.69
C THR A 45 -5.41 -3.61 20.70
N GLY A 46 -6.15 -2.52 20.42
CA GLY A 46 -7.29 -2.52 19.50
C GLY A 46 -6.89 -2.82 18.06
N SER A 47 -5.75 -2.30 17.61
CA SER A 47 -5.19 -2.57 16.27
C SER A 47 -4.99 -4.07 15.99
N ARG A 48 -4.56 -4.85 16.99
CA ARG A 48 -4.32 -6.29 16.82
C ARG A 48 -5.63 -7.06 16.63
N HIS A 49 -6.67 -6.74 17.39
CA HIS A 49 -7.98 -7.37 17.25
C HIS A 49 -8.65 -6.98 15.92
N LEU A 50 -8.57 -5.70 15.52
CA LEU A 50 -9.11 -5.23 14.25
C LEU A 50 -8.49 -5.99 13.06
N VAL A 51 -7.18 -6.25 13.13
CA VAL A 51 -6.46 -7.05 12.14
C VAL A 51 -7.00 -8.48 12.05
N LEU A 52 -7.21 -9.15 13.19
CA LEU A 52 -7.77 -10.51 13.22
C LEU A 52 -9.18 -10.54 12.63
N TRP A 53 -10.04 -9.59 13.00
CA TRP A 53 -11.38 -9.45 12.41
C TRP A 53 -11.33 -9.26 10.90
N GLY A 54 -10.38 -8.46 10.41
CA GLY A 54 -10.16 -8.26 8.99
C GLY A 54 -9.73 -9.54 8.24
N LEU A 55 -8.91 -10.39 8.86
CA LEU A 55 -8.53 -11.70 8.29
C LEU A 55 -9.72 -12.67 8.27
N VAL A 56 -10.50 -12.73 9.35
CA VAL A 56 -11.71 -13.55 9.44
C VAL A 56 -12.73 -13.12 8.38
N LEU A 57 -12.96 -11.82 8.23
CA LEU A 57 -13.84 -11.28 7.19
C LEU A 57 -13.40 -11.73 5.79
N ALA A 58 -12.11 -11.61 5.46
CA ALA A 58 -11.59 -12.04 4.17
C ALA A 58 -11.75 -13.56 3.92
N LEU A 59 -11.55 -14.40 4.95
CA LEU A 59 -11.76 -15.85 4.86
C LEU A 59 -13.22 -16.22 4.64
N VAL A 60 -14.13 -15.60 5.38
CA VAL A 60 -15.58 -15.84 5.28
C VAL A 60 -16.08 -15.39 3.92
N THR A 61 -15.77 -14.16 3.52
CA THR A 61 -16.12 -13.63 2.20
C THR A 61 -15.56 -14.51 1.08
N GLY A 62 -14.29 -14.90 1.17
CA GLY A 62 -13.66 -15.76 0.17
C GLY A 62 -14.34 -17.13 0.06
N SER A 63 -14.63 -17.77 1.20
CA SER A 63 -15.34 -19.05 1.25
C SER A 63 -16.75 -18.97 0.64
N ILE A 64 -17.49 -17.89 0.93
CA ILE A 64 -18.81 -17.64 0.35
C ILE A 64 -18.74 -17.58 -1.18
N PHE A 65 -17.78 -16.84 -1.75
CA PHE A 65 -17.64 -16.74 -3.20
C PHE A 65 -17.24 -18.08 -3.87
N ILE A 66 -16.43 -18.90 -3.21
CA ILE A 66 -16.13 -20.27 -3.66
C ILE A 66 -17.43 -21.09 -3.72
N ILE A 67 -18.22 -21.08 -2.63
CA ILE A 67 -19.48 -21.83 -2.56
C ILE A 67 -20.46 -21.35 -3.63
N ILE A 68 -20.64 -20.03 -3.79
CA ILE A 68 -21.49 -19.45 -4.84
C ILE A 68 -21.06 -19.96 -6.22
N GLY A 69 -19.77 -19.91 -6.54
CA GLY A 69 -19.26 -20.39 -7.82
C GLY A 69 -19.47 -21.89 -8.04
N ILE A 70 -19.25 -22.72 -7.02
CA ILE A 70 -19.50 -24.17 -7.08
C ILE A 70 -21.00 -24.46 -7.29
N VAL A 71 -21.87 -23.75 -6.59
CA VAL A 71 -23.33 -23.90 -6.72
C VAL A 71 -23.75 -23.54 -8.15
N ILE A 72 -23.32 -22.39 -8.68
CA ILE A 72 -23.61 -21.99 -10.07
C ILE A 72 -23.13 -23.06 -11.06
N TYR A 73 -21.93 -23.59 -10.87
CA TYR A 73 -21.39 -24.65 -11.73
C TYR A 73 -22.23 -25.93 -11.70
N ALA A 74 -22.68 -26.34 -10.51
CA ALA A 74 -23.44 -27.57 -10.31
C ALA A 74 -24.90 -27.46 -10.81
N THR A 75 -25.54 -26.30 -10.63
CA THR A 75 -26.98 -26.11 -10.92
C THR A 75 -27.26 -25.58 -12.32
N SER A 76 -26.33 -24.84 -12.93
CA SER A 76 -26.57 -24.25 -14.25
C SER A 76 -26.54 -25.32 -15.34
N THR A 77 -27.63 -25.42 -16.10
CA THR A 77 -27.74 -26.31 -17.27
C THR A 77 -27.26 -25.65 -18.57
N THR A 78 -26.85 -24.38 -18.50
CA THR A 78 -26.42 -23.62 -19.68
C THR A 78 -25.03 -24.03 -20.16
N PRO A 79 -24.74 -23.99 -21.47
CA PRO A 79 -23.43 -24.36 -22.02
C PRO A 79 -22.23 -23.62 -21.39
N GLY A 80 -22.40 -22.35 -21.01
CA GLY A 80 -21.37 -21.56 -20.34
C GLY A 80 -21.46 -21.55 -18.81
N ARG A 81 -22.35 -22.35 -18.20
CA ARG A 81 -22.55 -22.46 -16.75
C ARG A 81 -22.73 -21.10 -16.06
N PHE A 82 -23.69 -20.32 -16.57
CA PHE A 82 -24.10 -19.03 -16.01
C PHE A 82 -25.48 -19.12 -15.36
N VAL A 83 -25.75 -18.21 -14.42
CA VAL A 83 -27.09 -17.94 -13.89
C VAL A 83 -27.55 -16.60 -14.44
N ILE A 84 -28.79 -16.57 -14.91
CA ILE A 84 -29.44 -15.35 -15.40
C ILE A 84 -30.12 -14.70 -14.19
N LEU A 85 -29.82 -13.42 -13.97
CA LEU A 85 -30.51 -12.62 -12.96
C LEU A 85 -31.56 -11.76 -13.67
N ASP A 86 -32.72 -12.36 -13.90
CA ASP A 86 -33.85 -11.66 -14.50
C ASP A 86 -34.39 -10.59 -13.54
N HIS A 87 -34.79 -9.45 -14.09
CA HIS A 87 -35.37 -8.30 -13.37
C HIS A 87 -34.44 -7.44 -12.51
N LEU A 88 -33.11 -7.58 -12.60
CA LEU A 88 -32.22 -6.55 -12.06
C LEU A 88 -32.39 -5.26 -12.85
N ASN A 89 -32.95 -4.22 -12.23
CA ASN A 89 -32.95 -2.89 -12.84
C ASN A 89 -31.49 -2.40 -13.00
N GLY A 90 -31.23 -1.56 -14.01
CA GLY A 90 -29.85 -1.12 -14.32
C GLY A 90 -29.14 -0.46 -13.13
N TRP A 91 -29.88 0.21 -12.25
CA TRP A 91 -29.33 0.82 -11.03
C TRP A 91 -28.88 -0.22 -9.99
N ALA A 92 -29.59 -1.33 -9.85
CA ALA A 92 -29.24 -2.40 -8.93
C ALA A 92 -27.97 -3.12 -9.39
N ASP A 93 -27.78 -3.37 -10.70
CA ASP A 93 -26.52 -3.93 -11.23
C ASP A 93 -25.33 -3.01 -10.94
N LEU A 94 -25.49 -1.71 -11.19
CA LEU A 94 -24.47 -0.72 -10.90
C LEU A 94 -24.13 -0.68 -9.40
N ALA A 95 -25.13 -0.68 -8.53
CA ALA A 95 -24.96 -0.67 -7.08
C ALA A 95 -24.30 -1.95 -6.57
N LEU A 96 -24.71 -3.13 -7.07
CA LEU A 96 -24.09 -4.42 -6.72
C LEU A 96 -22.62 -4.45 -7.12
N GLY A 97 -22.28 -3.94 -8.31
CA GLY A 97 -20.89 -3.81 -8.75
C GLY A 97 -20.05 -2.91 -7.84
N LEU A 98 -20.61 -1.80 -7.35
CA LEU A 98 -19.92 -0.91 -6.41
C LEU A 98 -19.75 -1.56 -5.04
N CYS A 99 -20.82 -2.16 -4.49
CA CYS A 99 -20.80 -2.88 -3.21
C CYS A 99 -19.77 -4.01 -3.21
N LEU A 100 -19.71 -4.78 -4.30
CA LEU A 100 -18.73 -5.85 -4.49
C LEU A 100 -17.29 -5.29 -4.48
N ASN A 101 -17.01 -4.23 -5.24
CA ASN A 101 -15.67 -3.62 -5.25
C ASN A 101 -15.31 -2.98 -3.90
N ALA A 102 -16.27 -2.43 -3.17
CA ALA A 102 -16.08 -1.95 -1.80
C ALA A 102 -15.72 -3.10 -0.85
N LEU A 103 -16.45 -4.21 -0.91
CA LEU A 103 -16.17 -5.41 -0.10
C LEU A 103 -14.78 -5.99 -0.40
N VAL A 104 -14.42 -6.11 -1.69
CA VAL A 104 -13.09 -6.55 -2.11
C VAL A 104 -12.02 -5.58 -1.63
N THR A 105 -12.27 -4.27 -1.68
CA THR A 105 -11.33 -3.27 -1.14
C THR A 105 -11.14 -3.46 0.36
N VAL A 106 -12.20 -3.64 1.14
CA VAL A 106 -12.11 -3.86 2.59
C VAL A 106 -11.30 -5.12 2.90
N CYS A 107 -11.59 -6.24 2.22
CA CYS A 107 -10.86 -7.51 2.43
C CYS A 107 -9.38 -7.40 2.03
N THR A 108 -9.09 -6.77 0.89
CA THR A 108 -7.72 -6.61 0.39
C THR A 108 -6.90 -5.63 1.23
N GLN A 109 -7.53 -4.59 1.79
CA GLN A 109 -6.91 -3.65 2.71
C GLN A 109 -6.63 -4.29 4.07
N ALA A 110 -7.59 -5.02 4.62
CA ALA A 110 -7.42 -5.72 5.89
C ALA A 110 -6.26 -6.73 5.84
N THR A 111 -6.31 -7.66 4.87
CA THR A 111 -5.22 -8.61 4.64
C THR A 111 -3.91 -7.89 4.33
N GLY A 112 -3.98 -6.77 3.59
CA GLY A 112 -2.83 -5.99 3.19
C GLY A 112 -2.11 -5.39 4.39
N TYR A 113 -2.88 -4.83 5.33
CA TYR A 113 -2.36 -4.25 6.55
C TYR A 113 -1.54 -5.26 7.36
N VAL A 114 -2.04 -6.49 7.50
CA VAL A 114 -1.33 -7.57 8.20
C VAL A 114 0.02 -7.82 7.54
N HIS A 115 -0.02 -8.13 6.25
CA HIS A 115 1.17 -8.43 5.45
C HIS A 115 2.18 -7.27 5.46
N GLY A 116 1.70 -6.02 5.35
CA GLY A 116 2.55 -4.84 5.38
C GLY A 116 3.20 -4.63 6.75
N THR A 117 2.49 -4.92 7.84
CA THR A 117 3.02 -4.77 9.20
C THR A 117 4.02 -5.87 9.51
N THR A 118 3.75 -7.12 9.13
CA THR A 118 4.69 -8.24 9.32
C THR A 118 5.95 -8.03 8.47
N LEU A 119 5.81 -7.59 7.21
CA LEU A 119 6.95 -7.24 6.36
C LEU A 119 7.78 -6.10 6.97
N LYS A 120 7.14 -5.05 7.51
CA LYS A 120 7.83 -3.94 8.19
C LYS A 120 8.73 -4.43 9.31
N TRP A 121 8.21 -5.30 10.19
CA TRP A 121 8.96 -5.84 11.31
C TRP A 121 9.99 -6.89 10.89
N GLY A 122 9.73 -7.65 9.83
CA GLY A 122 10.73 -8.49 9.19
C GLY A 122 11.93 -7.68 8.68
N LEU A 123 11.67 -6.57 7.99
CA LEU A 123 12.72 -5.65 7.51
C LEU A 123 13.45 -4.95 8.67
N ALA A 124 12.77 -4.65 9.78
CA ALA A 124 13.38 -4.08 10.98
C ALA A 124 14.40 -5.04 11.59
N LYS A 125 14.02 -6.32 11.73
CA LYS A 125 14.92 -7.37 12.24
C LYS A 125 16.17 -7.55 11.38
N GLU A 126 16.07 -7.27 10.07
CA GLU A 126 17.19 -7.31 9.13
C GLU A 126 18.01 -6.00 9.07
N GLY A 127 17.63 -4.95 9.80
CA GLY A 127 18.27 -3.63 9.71
C GLY A 127 18.04 -2.93 8.37
N ARG A 128 17.01 -3.32 7.61
CA ARG A 128 16.70 -2.78 6.27
C ARG A 128 15.50 -1.85 6.24
N LEU A 129 14.79 -1.69 7.36
CA LEU A 129 13.69 -0.76 7.49
C LEU A 129 14.19 0.69 7.52
N ARG A 130 13.84 1.49 6.51
CA ARG A 130 14.19 2.92 6.44
C ARG A 130 12.99 3.84 6.69
N PHE A 131 11.84 3.47 6.16
CA PHE A 131 10.60 4.26 6.28
C PHE A 131 9.52 3.42 6.94
N ASN A 132 8.63 4.07 7.68
CA ASN A 132 7.45 3.45 8.26
C ASN A 132 6.54 2.85 7.18
N ALA A 133 6.41 3.54 6.04
CA ALA A 133 5.71 3.06 4.85
C ALA A 133 6.72 2.50 3.84
N ASN A 134 6.52 1.25 3.39
CA ASN A 134 7.34 0.64 2.33
C ASN A 134 6.45 0.09 1.22
N LEU A 135 6.94 0.15 -0.01
CA LEU A 135 6.29 -0.51 -1.14
C LEU A 135 6.53 -2.01 -1.07
N ARG A 136 5.46 -2.76 -0.81
CA ARG A 136 5.48 -4.23 -0.69
C ARG A 136 6.13 -4.93 -1.89
N LEU A 137 6.03 -4.35 -3.09
CA LEU A 137 6.63 -4.93 -4.29
C LEU A 137 8.16 -4.78 -4.34
N PHE A 138 8.71 -3.70 -3.78
CA PHE A 138 10.15 -3.37 -3.87
C PHE A 138 10.93 -3.68 -2.59
N SER A 139 10.25 -4.19 -1.57
CA SER A 139 10.85 -4.56 -0.30
C SER A 139 10.46 -5.98 0.08
N ALA A 140 11.44 -6.81 0.43
CA ALA A 140 11.23 -8.18 0.88
C ALA A 140 12.32 -8.55 1.89
N THR A 141 11.99 -9.45 2.81
CA THR A 141 12.97 -10.08 3.71
C THR A 141 13.93 -10.99 2.94
N LYS A 142 15.08 -11.31 3.54
CA LYS A 142 16.04 -12.29 3.02
C LYS A 142 15.35 -13.65 2.86
N GLY A 143 15.71 -14.35 1.78
CA GLY A 143 15.10 -15.62 1.41
C GLY A 143 13.82 -15.42 0.57
N ALA A 144 13.86 -15.89 -0.68
CA ALA A 144 12.81 -15.69 -1.66
C ALA A 144 11.44 -16.23 -1.21
N PHE A 145 11.43 -17.39 -0.54
CA PHE A 145 10.25 -18.09 -0.03
C PHE A 145 9.97 -17.85 1.46
N SER A 146 10.69 -16.93 2.10
CA SER A 146 10.33 -16.52 3.46
C SER A 146 8.93 -15.91 3.47
N VAL A 147 8.25 -15.90 4.63
CA VAL A 147 6.85 -15.44 4.75
C VAL A 147 6.65 -13.99 4.25
N ASN A 148 7.68 -13.15 4.35
CA ASN A 148 7.68 -11.78 3.82
C ASN A 148 8.70 -11.60 2.67
N GLY A 149 9.07 -12.70 2.01
CA GLY A 149 10.04 -12.79 0.92
C GLY A 149 9.49 -12.34 -0.42
N ALA A 150 10.37 -12.24 -1.42
CA ALA A 150 10.04 -11.70 -2.73
C ALA A 150 8.95 -12.51 -3.46
N VAL A 151 9.00 -13.85 -3.37
CA VAL A 151 8.01 -14.73 -4.02
C VAL A 151 6.65 -14.59 -3.36
N ILE A 152 6.59 -14.60 -2.03
CA ILE A 152 5.33 -14.42 -1.30
C ILE A 152 4.74 -13.03 -1.59
N ASN A 153 5.56 -11.98 -1.65
CA ASN A 153 5.11 -10.64 -2.04
C ASN A 153 4.58 -10.60 -3.48
N ALA A 154 5.20 -11.33 -4.40
CA ALA A 154 4.73 -11.46 -5.78
C ALA A 154 3.37 -12.18 -5.84
N ILE A 155 3.23 -13.33 -5.17
CA ILE A 155 1.97 -14.08 -5.05
C ILE A 155 0.88 -13.19 -4.44
N TYR A 156 1.21 -12.45 -3.40
CA TYR A 156 0.30 -11.52 -2.76
C TYR A 156 -0.17 -10.41 -3.70
N THR A 157 0.74 -9.90 -4.54
CA THR A 157 0.45 -8.88 -5.55
C THR A 157 -0.41 -9.45 -6.68
N VAL A 158 -0.07 -10.61 -7.21
CA VAL A 158 -0.86 -11.30 -8.23
C VAL A 158 -2.27 -11.55 -7.70
N SER A 159 -2.39 -12.03 -6.46
CA SER A 159 -3.68 -12.24 -5.80
C SER A 159 -4.51 -10.96 -5.69
N ILE A 160 -3.90 -9.78 -5.50
CA ILE A 160 -4.67 -8.51 -5.49
C ILE A 160 -5.24 -8.19 -6.87
N ILE A 161 -4.45 -8.40 -7.91
CA ILE A 161 -4.84 -8.12 -9.29
C ILE A 161 -6.01 -9.03 -9.68
N PHE A 162 -5.88 -10.33 -9.41
CA PHE A 162 -6.94 -11.29 -9.65
C PHE A 162 -8.19 -11.04 -8.80
N SER A 163 -8.07 -10.51 -7.58
CA SER A 163 -9.25 -10.15 -6.77
C SER A 163 -10.10 -9.11 -7.49
N TYR A 164 -9.48 -8.03 -7.98
CA TYR A 164 -10.22 -6.97 -8.66
C TYR A 164 -10.63 -7.34 -10.10
N ALA A 165 -9.84 -8.16 -10.80
CA ALA A 165 -10.21 -8.67 -12.11
C ALA A 165 -11.42 -9.59 -12.03
N ALA A 166 -11.38 -10.56 -11.11
CA ALA A 166 -12.50 -11.46 -10.88
C ALA A 166 -13.76 -10.67 -10.49
N SER A 167 -13.67 -9.70 -9.56
CA SER A 167 -14.83 -8.88 -9.16
C SER A 167 -15.43 -8.08 -10.31
N SER A 168 -14.62 -7.63 -11.26
CA SER A 168 -15.07 -6.90 -12.45
C SER A 168 -15.79 -7.81 -13.45
N THR A 169 -15.45 -9.11 -13.47
CA THR A 169 -16.04 -10.11 -14.39
C THR A 169 -17.18 -10.94 -13.81
N ILE A 170 -17.53 -10.79 -12.52
CA ILE A 170 -18.62 -11.56 -11.90
C ILE A 170 -19.95 -11.29 -12.61
N PHE A 171 -20.22 -10.03 -12.94
CA PHE A 171 -21.45 -9.59 -13.59
C PHE A 171 -21.14 -9.24 -15.05
N ILE A 172 -21.56 -10.11 -15.96
CA ILE A 172 -21.42 -9.95 -17.41
C ILE A 172 -22.71 -9.30 -17.93
N HIS A 173 -22.56 -8.18 -18.62
CA HIS A 173 -23.69 -7.47 -19.22
C HIS A 173 -23.94 -8.01 -20.63
N SER A 174 -25.17 -8.43 -20.93
CA SER A 174 -25.58 -8.84 -22.28
C SER A 174 -26.68 -7.93 -22.78
N SER A 175 -26.41 -7.13 -23.81
CA SER A 175 -27.42 -6.34 -24.52
C SER A 175 -28.18 -7.16 -25.57
N ILE A 176 -27.63 -8.30 -25.96
CA ILE A 176 -28.23 -9.28 -26.87
C ILE A 176 -28.14 -10.62 -26.16
N LEU A 177 -29.27 -11.28 -25.92
CA LEU A 177 -29.26 -12.64 -25.40
C LEU A 177 -28.73 -13.54 -26.54
N PRO A 178 -27.70 -14.37 -26.33
CA PRO A 178 -27.23 -15.27 -27.36
C PRO A 178 -28.39 -16.11 -27.92
N GLU A 179 -28.43 -16.28 -29.24
CA GLU A 179 -29.54 -16.92 -29.98
C GLU A 179 -29.93 -18.29 -29.40
N PHE A 180 -28.96 -19.06 -28.89
CA PHE A 180 -29.18 -20.36 -28.24
C PHE A 180 -29.87 -20.30 -26.86
N ILE A 181 -29.84 -19.16 -26.17
CA ILE A 181 -30.60 -18.94 -24.92
C ILE A 181 -32.01 -18.49 -25.27
N GLN A 182 -32.14 -17.65 -26.31
CA GLN A 182 -33.44 -17.18 -26.80
C GLN A 182 -34.30 -18.33 -27.32
N GLU A 183 -33.68 -19.40 -27.84
CA GLU A 183 -34.38 -20.62 -28.27
C GLU A 183 -34.79 -21.56 -27.11
N ARG A 184 -34.20 -21.40 -25.91
CA ARG A 184 -34.48 -22.27 -24.74
C ARG A 184 -35.33 -21.62 -23.66
N VAL A 185 -35.43 -20.30 -23.66
CA VAL A 185 -36.20 -19.55 -22.68
C VAL A 185 -37.15 -18.68 -23.47
N ASP A 186 -38.46 -18.93 -23.34
CA ASP A 186 -39.55 -18.09 -23.87
C ASP A 186 -39.54 -16.71 -23.16
N ILE A 187 -38.46 -15.96 -23.30
CA ILE A 187 -38.34 -14.60 -22.81
C ILE A 187 -38.82 -13.70 -23.95
N ASP A 188 -39.88 -12.93 -23.69
CA ASP A 188 -40.33 -11.91 -24.62
C ASP A 188 -39.15 -11.05 -25.09
N PRO A 189 -38.99 -10.80 -26.40
CA PRO A 189 -37.88 -10.01 -26.97
C PRO A 189 -37.87 -8.52 -26.53
N ILE A 190 -38.77 -8.14 -25.62
CA ILE A 190 -38.95 -6.82 -25.03
C ILE A 190 -38.32 -6.75 -23.61
N GLY A 191 -37.84 -7.87 -23.07
CA GLY A 191 -37.17 -7.93 -21.77
C GLY A 191 -35.88 -7.12 -21.77
N GLY A 192 -35.76 -6.18 -20.82
CA GLY A 192 -34.58 -5.32 -20.65
C GLY A 192 -33.27 -6.11 -20.42
N PRO A 193 -32.13 -5.42 -20.33
CA PRO A 193 -30.81 -6.06 -20.25
C PRO A 193 -30.73 -7.07 -19.09
N SER A 194 -30.39 -8.32 -19.40
CA SER A 194 -30.17 -9.37 -18.39
C SER A 194 -28.72 -9.36 -17.91
N THR A 195 -28.52 -9.40 -16.58
CA THR A 195 -27.20 -9.60 -15.99
C THR A 195 -26.91 -11.10 -15.86
N LEU A 196 -25.79 -11.53 -16.42
CA LEU A 196 -25.31 -12.91 -16.32
C LEU A 196 -24.24 -13.02 -15.23
N VAL A 197 -24.32 -14.07 -14.41
CA VAL A 197 -23.29 -14.40 -13.42
C VAL A 197 -22.59 -15.69 -13.82
N ALA A 198 -21.30 -15.58 -14.17
CA ALA A 198 -20.47 -16.73 -14.50
C ALA A 198 -19.95 -17.44 -13.24
N PHE A 199 -19.81 -18.76 -13.29
CA PHE A 199 -19.34 -19.54 -12.14
C PHE A 199 -17.85 -19.33 -11.79
N LEU A 200 -17.00 -19.08 -12.80
CA LEU A 200 -15.54 -19.07 -12.65
C LEU A 200 -15.00 -17.84 -11.89
N PRO A 201 -15.45 -16.59 -12.16
CA PRO A 201 -14.96 -15.43 -11.43
C PRO A 201 -15.21 -15.47 -9.90
N PRO A 202 -16.38 -15.89 -9.38
CA PRO A 202 -16.58 -16.11 -7.95
C PRO A 202 -15.58 -17.11 -7.35
N ILE A 203 -15.30 -18.24 -8.02
CA ILE A 203 -14.32 -19.24 -7.53
C ILE A 203 -12.92 -18.62 -7.43
N ILE A 204 -12.49 -17.91 -8.48
CA ILE A 204 -11.18 -17.26 -8.52
C ILE A 204 -11.09 -16.19 -7.42
N LEU A 205 -12.08 -15.30 -7.35
CA LEU A 205 -12.16 -14.26 -6.32
C LEU A 205 -12.06 -14.87 -4.92
N GLY A 206 -12.87 -15.89 -4.66
CA GLY A 206 -12.89 -16.55 -3.36
C GLY A 206 -11.57 -17.22 -3.01
N THR A 207 -10.95 -17.91 -3.98
CA THR A 207 -9.66 -18.58 -3.82
C THR A 207 -8.54 -17.60 -3.53
N VAL A 208 -8.46 -16.47 -4.26
CA VAL A 208 -7.40 -15.47 -4.01
C VAL A 208 -7.60 -14.72 -2.69
N LEU A 209 -8.85 -14.51 -2.25
CA LEU A 209 -9.13 -13.92 -0.94
C LEU A 209 -8.73 -14.87 0.21
N VAL A 210 -9.07 -16.16 0.10
CA VAL A 210 -8.67 -17.19 1.07
C VAL A 210 -7.15 -17.32 1.11
N LEU A 211 -6.49 -17.38 -0.06
CA LEU A 211 -5.03 -17.46 -0.16
C LEU A 211 -4.36 -16.27 0.55
N ARG A 212 -4.83 -15.03 0.30
CA ARG A 212 -4.29 -13.83 0.95
C ARG A 212 -4.49 -13.85 2.45
N ALA A 213 -5.66 -14.29 2.92
CA ALA A 213 -5.94 -14.37 4.35
C ALA A 213 -5.10 -15.47 5.03
N ALA A 214 -4.90 -16.61 4.37
CA ALA A 214 -4.02 -17.67 4.84
C ALA A 214 -2.56 -17.19 4.94
N LEU A 215 -2.04 -16.53 3.89
CA LEU A 215 -0.71 -15.91 3.93
C LEU A 215 -0.59 -14.87 5.04
N GLY A 216 -1.64 -14.06 5.24
CA GLY A 216 -1.73 -13.10 6.34
C GLY A 216 -1.70 -13.75 7.72
N LEU A 217 -2.41 -14.86 7.92
CA LEU A 217 -2.40 -15.63 9.16
C LEU A 217 -1.03 -16.25 9.45
N VAL A 218 -0.40 -16.87 8.44
CA VAL A 218 0.96 -17.40 8.56
C VAL A 218 1.92 -16.27 8.95
N ALA A 219 1.85 -15.12 8.27
CA ALA A 219 2.66 -13.95 8.61
C ALA A 219 2.42 -13.43 10.04
N PHE A 220 1.16 -13.39 10.46
CA PHE A 220 0.74 -12.96 11.79
C PHE A 220 1.33 -13.85 12.90
N PHE A 221 1.32 -15.18 12.72
CA PHE A 221 1.83 -16.10 13.73
C PHE A 221 3.35 -16.30 13.66
N SER A 222 3.95 -16.20 12.47
CA SER A 222 5.39 -16.43 12.29
C SER A 222 6.25 -15.19 12.58
N THR A 223 5.69 -13.98 12.53
CA THR A 223 6.46 -12.74 12.71
C THR A 223 6.20 -12.13 14.09
N HIS A 224 7.27 -11.94 14.87
CA HIS A 224 7.17 -11.17 16.11
C HIS A 224 6.95 -9.68 15.77
N VAL A 225 5.76 -9.17 16.08
CA VAL A 225 5.34 -7.78 15.85
C VAL A 225 5.20 -7.08 17.21
N PRO A 226 6.15 -6.21 17.59
CA PRO A 226 6.08 -5.46 18.85
C PRO A 226 4.89 -4.52 18.93
N THR A 227 4.53 -3.85 17.84
CA THR A 227 3.35 -2.99 17.76
C THR A 227 2.65 -3.12 16.43
N TRP A 228 1.32 -3.17 16.51
CA TRP A 228 0.40 -3.16 15.37
C TRP A 228 -0.05 -1.74 15.02
N SER A 229 0.47 -0.71 15.68
CA SER A 229 0.17 0.68 15.34
C SER A 229 0.75 1.07 13.98
N SER A 230 -0.01 1.85 13.22
CA SER A 230 0.48 2.45 11.96
C SER A 230 1.14 3.81 12.15
N SER A 231 1.15 4.33 13.38
CA SER A 231 1.76 5.60 13.73
C SER A 231 3.29 5.55 13.57
N PRO A 232 3.90 6.51 12.85
CA PRO A 232 5.35 6.53 12.68
C PRO A 232 6.08 6.73 14.02
N LEU A 233 5.45 7.38 15.00
CA LEU A 233 6.03 7.63 16.32
C LEU A 233 6.04 6.36 17.18
N ASP A 234 4.95 5.58 17.20
CA ASP A 234 4.90 4.28 17.90
C ASP A 234 5.88 3.26 17.32
N VAL A 235 5.97 3.23 15.98
CA VAL A 235 6.91 2.33 15.31
C VAL A 235 8.34 2.73 15.63
N THR A 236 8.67 4.02 15.56
CA THR A 236 10.02 4.50 15.84
C THR A 236 10.39 4.30 17.31
N SER A 237 9.49 4.60 18.25
CA SER A 237 9.74 4.39 19.68
C SER A 237 10.01 2.91 20.00
N ALA A 238 9.23 2.01 19.40
CA ALA A 238 9.46 0.57 19.51
C ALA A 238 10.82 0.17 18.92
N LEU A 239 11.18 0.67 17.73
CA LEU A 239 12.49 0.37 17.12
C LEU A 239 13.66 0.83 18.01
N VAL A 240 13.55 2.00 18.66
CA VAL A 240 14.54 2.50 19.62
C VAL A 240 14.59 1.60 20.86
N TYR A 241 13.43 1.26 21.43
CA TYR A 241 13.31 0.43 22.63
C TYR A 241 13.94 -0.96 22.46
N TYR A 242 13.68 -1.62 21.33
CA TYR A 242 14.28 -2.92 20.99
C TYR A 242 15.72 -2.82 20.47
N GLY A 243 16.29 -1.61 20.37
CA GLY A 243 17.66 -1.38 19.94
C GLY A 243 17.91 -1.61 18.46
N TYR A 244 16.86 -1.67 17.63
CA TYR A 244 16.99 -1.79 16.17
C TYR A 244 17.53 -0.51 15.52
N ILE A 245 17.24 0.64 16.14
CA ILE A 245 17.80 1.94 15.76
C ILE A 245 18.29 2.66 17.03
N ARG A 246 19.26 3.56 16.86
CA ARG A 246 19.81 4.37 17.95
C ARG A 246 19.75 5.84 17.58
N HIS A 247 19.39 6.67 18.54
CA HIS A 247 19.45 8.13 18.40
C HIS A 247 20.90 8.56 18.10
N ARG A 248 21.09 9.41 17.08
CA ARG A 248 22.38 10.00 16.75
C ARG A 248 22.40 11.44 17.30
N PRO A 249 23.35 11.78 18.19
CA PRO A 249 23.46 13.16 18.69
C PRO A 249 23.80 14.12 17.55
N GLN A 250 23.57 15.41 17.77
CA GLN A 250 23.90 16.50 16.84
C GLN A 250 23.11 16.49 15.51
N ARG A 251 21.89 15.93 15.54
CA ARG A 251 21.00 15.85 14.37
C ARG A 251 19.59 16.38 14.65
N CYS A 252 19.42 17.20 15.69
CA CYS A 252 18.12 17.65 16.16
C CYS A 252 17.35 18.54 15.16
N MET A 253 18.05 19.08 14.16
CA MET A 253 17.49 19.90 13.06
C MET A 253 17.68 19.29 11.66
N CYS A 254 18.09 18.02 11.59
CA CYS A 254 18.38 17.35 10.32
C CYS A 254 17.12 16.75 9.70
N SER A 255 16.65 17.34 8.60
CA SER A 255 15.58 16.73 7.80
C SER A 255 16.04 15.45 7.10
N VAL A 256 15.09 14.63 6.69
CA VAL A 256 15.32 13.40 5.91
C VAL A 256 16.10 13.63 4.60
N SER A 257 16.13 14.86 4.06
CA SER A 257 16.91 15.19 2.86
C SER A 257 18.42 15.16 3.10
N LYS A 258 18.87 15.31 4.36
CA LYS A 258 20.29 15.35 4.77
C LYS A 258 20.78 14.04 5.40
N ILE A 259 20.16 12.90 5.09
CA ILE A 259 20.53 11.58 5.67
C ILE A 259 22.01 11.24 5.46
N LYS A 260 22.58 11.62 4.30
CA LYS A 260 23.92 11.20 3.89
C LYS A 260 25.05 12.05 4.44
N ASP A 261 24.72 13.21 4.97
CA ASP A 261 25.71 14.15 5.47
C ASP A 261 26.09 13.68 6.88
N SER A 262 27.34 13.30 7.08
CA SER A 262 27.93 12.95 8.38
C SER A 262 29.46 13.18 8.31
N PRO A 263 30.06 13.92 9.25
CA PRO A 263 29.42 14.70 10.34
C PRO A 263 28.57 15.84 9.79
N VAL A 264 27.58 16.29 10.57
CA VAL A 264 26.70 17.40 10.18
C VAL A 264 27.04 18.61 11.03
N ASP A 265 27.46 19.69 10.37
CA ASP A 265 27.64 20.99 11.03
C ASP A 265 26.29 21.50 11.58
N PRO A 266 26.28 22.36 12.61
CA PRO A 266 25.05 23.00 13.06
C PRO A 266 24.26 23.63 11.91
N ILE A 267 22.94 23.40 11.88
CA ILE A 267 22.08 23.81 10.76
C ILE A 267 21.10 24.89 11.21
N ARG A 268 20.89 25.89 10.36
CA ARG A 268 19.77 26.83 10.50
C ARG A 268 18.44 26.19 10.05
N PRO A 269 17.35 26.37 10.81
CA PRO A 269 16.02 25.92 10.43
C PRO A 269 15.54 26.52 9.11
N LEU A 270 14.76 25.76 8.34
CA LEU A 270 14.15 26.26 7.10
C LEU A 270 12.71 26.72 7.35
N SER A 271 12.35 27.91 6.84
CA SER A 271 10.97 28.41 6.90
C SER A 271 9.97 27.55 6.11
N ARG A 272 10.46 26.86 5.08
CA ARG A 272 9.72 25.85 4.30
C ARG A 272 10.58 24.63 4.06
N GLN A 273 10.00 23.47 4.32
CA GLN A 273 10.71 22.21 4.23
C GLN A 273 10.59 21.59 2.83
N PRO A 274 11.54 20.74 2.43
CA PRO A 274 11.47 20.05 1.14
C PRO A 274 10.25 19.14 1.06
N SER A 275 9.64 19.06 -0.12
CA SER A 275 8.47 18.21 -0.41
C SER A 275 8.80 16.71 -0.37
N PRO A 276 7.80 15.80 -0.32
CA PRO A 276 8.02 14.37 -0.51
C PRO A 276 8.76 14.06 -1.82
N TRP A 277 8.42 14.76 -2.90
CA TRP A 277 9.04 14.62 -4.22
C TRP A 277 10.56 14.76 -4.19
N SER A 278 11.06 15.78 -3.50
CA SER A 278 12.50 16.04 -3.35
C SER A 278 13.17 15.15 -2.30
N SER A 279 12.41 14.70 -1.31
CA SER A 279 12.95 14.01 -0.12
C SER A 279 12.99 12.49 -0.28
N HIS A 280 12.18 11.91 -1.16
CA HIS A 280 12.04 10.47 -1.32
C HIS A 280 12.12 10.04 -2.79
N LYS A 281 13.21 9.38 -3.18
CA LYS A 281 13.51 9.01 -4.59
C LYS A 281 12.41 8.22 -5.31
N THR A 282 11.61 7.45 -4.57
CA THR A 282 10.52 6.67 -5.15
C THR A 282 9.27 7.49 -5.45
N VAL A 283 9.06 8.63 -4.78
CA VAL A 283 7.84 9.44 -4.95
C VAL A 283 7.71 9.97 -6.39
N PRO A 284 8.74 10.57 -7.00
CA PRO A 284 8.68 10.98 -8.41
C PRO A 284 8.35 9.80 -9.35
N ARG A 285 8.92 8.62 -9.09
CA ARG A 285 8.68 7.42 -9.91
C ARG A 285 7.21 6.96 -9.84
N VAL A 286 6.62 7.03 -8.65
CA VAL A 286 5.19 6.73 -8.46
C VAL A 286 4.32 7.70 -9.24
N VAL A 287 4.59 9.01 -9.15
CA VAL A 287 3.79 10.01 -9.86
C VAL A 287 3.90 9.81 -11.37
N TRP A 288 5.12 9.61 -11.89
CA TRP A 288 5.31 9.29 -13.31
C TRP A 288 4.58 8.03 -13.74
N PHE A 289 4.62 6.97 -12.94
CA PHE A 289 3.90 5.73 -13.23
C PHE A 289 2.38 5.93 -13.34
N VAL A 290 1.79 6.76 -12.46
CA VAL A 290 0.36 7.07 -12.48
C VAL A 290 -0.01 7.86 -13.73
N TRP A 291 0.79 8.87 -14.10
CA TRP A 291 0.58 9.62 -15.35
C TRP A 291 0.76 8.76 -16.60
N SER A 292 1.76 7.88 -16.62
CA SER A 292 1.96 6.92 -17.72
C SER A 292 0.78 5.95 -17.83
N THR A 293 0.23 5.48 -16.70
CA THR A 293 -0.96 4.64 -16.68
C THR A 293 -2.15 5.36 -17.33
N LEU A 294 -2.40 6.62 -16.98
CA LEU A 294 -3.43 7.44 -17.61
C LEU A 294 -3.21 7.60 -19.13
N ALA A 295 -1.98 7.92 -19.55
CA ALA A 295 -1.65 8.13 -20.96
C ALA A 295 -1.85 6.86 -21.80
N VAL A 296 -1.41 5.71 -21.28
CA VAL A 296 -1.62 4.40 -21.91
C VAL A 296 -3.12 4.11 -22.07
N TRP A 297 -3.91 4.38 -21.03
CA TRP A 297 -5.36 4.18 -21.07
C TRP A 297 -6.07 5.11 -22.05
N ALA A 298 -5.66 6.38 -22.12
CA ALA A 298 -6.20 7.33 -23.08
C ALA A 298 -5.87 6.91 -24.53
N GLY A 299 -4.62 6.51 -24.78
CA GLY A 299 -4.20 5.99 -26.09
C GLY A 299 -4.96 4.72 -26.47
N TRP A 300 -5.14 3.80 -25.53
CA TRP A 300 -5.92 2.58 -25.75
C TRP A 300 -7.38 2.87 -26.11
N LEU A 301 -8.02 3.83 -25.42
CA LEU A 301 -9.39 4.23 -25.73
C LEU A 301 -9.49 4.82 -27.14
N ILE A 302 -8.51 5.62 -27.58
CA ILE A 302 -8.46 6.15 -28.94
C ILE A 302 -8.38 5.01 -29.97
N VAL A 303 -7.46 4.05 -29.75
CA VAL A 303 -7.30 2.89 -30.65
C VAL A 303 -8.59 2.08 -30.76
N LEU A 304 -9.27 1.79 -29.64
CA LEU A 304 -10.51 1.01 -29.67
C LEU A 304 -11.69 1.73 -30.31
N ASN A 305 -11.69 3.07 -30.31
CA ASN A 305 -12.71 3.85 -31.00
C ASN A 305 -12.45 3.96 -32.52
N THR A 306 -11.30 3.48 -33.01
CA THR A 306 -11.11 3.29 -34.46
C THR A 306 -11.85 2.03 -34.92
N TRP A 307 -12.73 2.22 -35.91
CA TRP A 307 -13.83 1.31 -36.23
C TRP A 307 -13.39 -0.11 -36.63
N GLU A 308 -12.23 -0.25 -37.29
CA GLU A 308 -11.69 -1.52 -37.80
C GLU A 308 -11.25 -2.50 -36.70
N VAL A 309 -10.82 -1.99 -35.54
CA VAL A 309 -10.38 -2.84 -34.41
C VAL A 309 -11.57 -3.39 -33.63
N ARG A 310 -12.66 -2.62 -33.54
CA ARG A 310 -13.85 -2.98 -32.77
C ARG A 310 -14.52 -4.25 -33.31
N ASP A 311 -14.64 -4.36 -34.62
CA ASP A 311 -15.30 -5.50 -35.27
C ASP A 311 -14.41 -6.75 -35.27
N SER A 312 -13.08 -6.58 -35.32
CA SER A 312 -12.11 -7.68 -35.22
C SER A 312 -12.06 -8.32 -33.82
N VAL A 313 -12.28 -7.54 -32.76
CA VAL A 313 -12.36 -8.03 -31.37
C VAL A 313 -13.69 -8.76 -31.10
N ARG A 314 -14.76 -8.39 -31.81
CA ARG A 314 -16.11 -8.99 -31.69
C ARG A 314 -16.30 -10.24 -32.56
N ALA A 315 -15.67 -10.32 -33.73
CA ALA A 315 -15.82 -11.43 -34.68
C ALA A 315 -15.09 -12.74 -34.26
N GLY A 316 -14.46 -12.77 -33.08
CA GLY A 316 -13.57 -13.83 -32.62
C GLY A 316 -14.25 -15.03 -31.94
N GLY A 317 -15.38 -15.55 -32.41
CA GLY A 317 -15.75 -16.98 -32.32
C GLY A 317 -16.72 -17.47 -31.22
N ASP A 318 -17.06 -18.76 -31.32
CA ASP A 318 -18.12 -19.47 -30.57
C ASP A 318 -18.05 -19.30 -29.05
N GLY A 319 -19.07 -18.65 -28.48
CA GLY A 319 -19.12 -18.10 -27.11
C GLY A 319 -19.33 -19.07 -25.94
N ASN A 320 -19.15 -20.39 -26.10
CA ASN A 320 -19.67 -21.37 -25.14
C ASN A 320 -18.65 -22.19 -24.33
N SER A 321 -17.35 -21.84 -24.30
CA SER A 321 -16.37 -22.63 -23.52
C SER A 321 -15.86 -21.92 -22.26
N PRO A 322 -15.80 -22.60 -21.09
CA PRO A 322 -15.16 -22.09 -19.87
C PRO A 322 -13.72 -21.61 -20.09
N ARG A 323 -13.04 -22.13 -21.11
CA ARG A 323 -11.70 -21.71 -21.54
C ARG A 323 -11.67 -20.23 -21.95
N ARG A 324 -12.68 -19.73 -22.66
CA ARG A 324 -12.75 -18.32 -23.09
C ARG A 324 -12.95 -17.37 -21.90
N ILE A 325 -13.80 -17.71 -20.93
CA ILE A 325 -13.97 -16.93 -19.69
C ILE A 325 -12.64 -16.85 -18.94
N GLY A 326 -11.91 -17.97 -18.84
CA GLY A 326 -10.58 -18.00 -18.23
C GLY A 326 -9.57 -17.11 -18.95
N ILE A 327 -9.48 -17.19 -20.28
CA ILE A 327 -8.61 -16.32 -21.10
C ILE A 327 -9.00 -14.86 -20.95
N GLY A 328 -10.30 -14.56 -20.97
CA GLY A 328 -10.83 -13.21 -20.82
C GLY A 328 -10.45 -12.59 -19.47
N LEU A 329 -10.55 -13.39 -18.41
CA LEU A 329 -10.13 -12.99 -17.06
C LEU A 329 -8.61 -12.78 -16.97
N LEU A 330 -7.79 -13.64 -17.59
CA LEU A 330 -6.33 -13.46 -17.63
C LEU A 330 -5.95 -12.16 -18.34
N TRP A 331 -6.59 -11.87 -19.48
CA TRP A 331 -6.40 -10.63 -20.20
C TRP A 331 -6.83 -9.43 -19.35
N LEU A 332 -8.01 -9.48 -18.73
CA LEU A 332 -8.50 -8.41 -17.88
C LEU A 332 -7.59 -8.19 -16.67
N ALA A 333 -7.08 -9.26 -16.06
CA ALA A 333 -6.11 -9.18 -14.98
C ALA A 333 -4.80 -8.51 -15.44
N ALA A 334 -4.30 -8.83 -16.63
CA ALA A 334 -3.11 -8.19 -17.19
C ALA A 334 -3.34 -6.67 -17.37
N VAL A 335 -4.48 -6.29 -17.93
CA VAL A 335 -4.86 -4.89 -18.18
C VAL A 335 -5.11 -4.13 -16.87
N GLN A 336 -5.81 -4.75 -15.93
CA GLN A 336 -6.15 -4.20 -14.62
C GLN A 336 -4.94 -4.13 -13.66
N SER A 337 -3.86 -4.86 -13.97
CA SER A 337 -2.64 -4.84 -13.16
C SER A 337 -2.07 -3.42 -13.04
N ALA A 338 -1.99 -2.66 -14.13
CA ALA A 338 -1.44 -1.30 -14.13
C ALA A 338 -2.23 -0.38 -13.20
N VAL A 339 -3.56 -0.42 -13.29
CA VAL A 339 -4.49 0.38 -12.45
C VAL A 339 -4.36 0.00 -10.98
N THR A 340 -4.38 -1.31 -10.70
CA THR A 340 -4.25 -1.85 -9.35
C THR A 340 -2.93 -1.42 -8.73
N MET A 341 -1.82 -1.55 -9.47
CA MET A 341 -0.50 -1.16 -9.01
C MET A 341 -0.38 0.35 -8.80
N ALA A 342 -0.94 1.16 -9.69
CA ALA A 342 -0.93 2.63 -9.58
C ALA A 342 -1.60 3.09 -8.28
N LEU A 343 -2.78 2.53 -7.97
CA LEU A 343 -3.50 2.84 -6.73
C LEU A 343 -2.73 2.44 -5.46
N HIS A 344 -2.07 1.27 -5.48
CA HIS A 344 -1.24 0.83 -4.36
C HIS A 344 0.03 1.65 -4.20
N TYR A 345 0.56 2.20 -5.29
CA TYR A 345 1.68 3.12 -5.22
C TYR A 345 1.26 4.51 -4.71
N CYS A 346 0.09 5.01 -5.10
CA CYS A 346 -0.48 6.23 -4.54
C CYS A 346 -0.64 6.14 -3.01
N GLU A 347 -1.00 4.96 -2.49
CA GLU A 347 -1.12 4.71 -1.05
C GLU A 347 0.18 4.99 -0.30
N LEU A 348 1.34 4.70 -0.89
CA LEU A 348 2.63 5.07 -0.30
C LEU A 348 2.72 6.58 -0.11
N VAL A 349 2.44 7.36 -1.16
CA VAL A 349 2.57 8.83 -1.15
C VAL A 349 1.63 9.43 -0.11
N ALA A 350 0.39 8.95 -0.04
CA ALA A 350 -0.56 9.38 0.98
C ALA A 350 -0.11 9.00 2.39
N THR A 351 0.47 7.81 2.58
CA THR A 351 0.99 7.38 3.88
C THR A 351 2.18 8.22 4.31
N LEU A 352 3.12 8.55 3.43
CA LEU A 352 4.24 9.45 3.72
C LEU A 352 3.73 10.85 4.15
N ALA A 353 2.73 11.38 3.45
CA ALA A 353 2.13 12.67 3.78
C ALA A 353 1.37 12.62 5.12
N ARG A 354 0.67 11.52 5.41
CA ARG A 354 -0.01 11.29 6.69
C ARG A 354 1.00 11.18 7.84
N ASP A 355 2.07 10.40 7.65
CA ASP A 355 3.11 10.20 8.66
C ASP A 355 3.81 11.53 8.99
N GLU A 356 4.05 12.37 7.97
CA GLU A 356 4.54 13.74 8.18
C GLU A 356 3.51 14.59 8.92
N ALA A 357 2.23 14.50 8.59
CA ALA A 357 1.19 15.25 9.30
C ALA A 357 1.14 14.87 10.80
N VAL A 358 1.29 13.59 11.13
CA VAL A 358 1.39 13.12 12.53
C VAL A 358 2.60 13.71 13.22
N TRP A 359 3.77 13.76 12.57
CA TRP A 359 4.97 14.39 13.12
C TRP A 359 4.78 15.90 13.34
N ARG A 360 4.12 16.59 12.40
CA ARG A 360 3.85 18.03 12.46
C ARG A 360 2.97 18.45 13.63
N MET A 361 2.14 17.53 14.14
CA MET A 361 1.34 17.78 15.34
C MET A 361 2.21 18.05 16.57
N ALA A 362 3.48 17.66 16.58
CA ALA A 362 4.36 17.93 17.71
C ALA A 362 4.62 19.43 17.89
N SER A 363 4.63 20.23 16.82
CA SER A 363 4.74 21.69 16.92
C SER A 363 3.41 22.40 17.10
N SER A 364 2.30 21.67 17.21
CA SER A 364 0.98 22.26 17.44
C SER A 364 0.69 22.40 18.94
N PRO A 365 -0.25 23.28 19.35
CA PRO A 365 -0.66 23.39 20.74
C PRO A 365 -1.26 22.11 21.34
N THR A 366 -1.68 21.14 20.50
CA THR A 366 -2.24 19.86 20.98
C THR A 366 -1.20 18.77 21.18
N GLY A 367 0.01 18.96 20.64
CA GLY A 367 1.09 17.97 20.61
C GLY A 367 0.81 16.78 19.68
N ALA A 368 1.85 16.01 19.42
CA ALA A 368 1.76 14.74 18.70
C ALA A 368 1.46 13.61 19.68
N ARG A 369 0.46 12.79 19.36
CA ARG A 369 0.09 11.60 20.13
C ARG A 369 0.51 10.35 19.36
N PRO A 370 1.43 9.52 19.89
CA PRO A 370 1.84 8.29 19.24
C PRO A 370 0.68 7.31 19.06
N ALA A 371 -0.10 7.11 20.14
CA ALA A 371 -1.22 6.18 20.20
C ALA A 371 -2.56 6.88 19.91
N GLY A 372 -3.32 6.34 18.97
CA GLY A 372 -4.69 6.76 18.65
C GLY A 372 -5.48 5.60 18.05
N ASN A 373 -6.81 5.71 18.06
CA ASN A 373 -7.66 4.71 17.43
C ASN A 373 -7.24 4.52 15.95
N PRO A 374 -6.93 3.29 15.50
CA PRO A 374 -6.36 3.03 14.19
C PRO A 374 -7.30 3.46 13.07
N LEU A 375 -8.62 3.30 13.24
CA LEU A 375 -9.61 3.75 12.28
C LEU A 375 -9.66 5.28 12.22
N LYS A 376 -9.55 5.96 13.37
CA LYS A 376 -9.50 7.42 13.42
C LYS A 376 -8.22 7.96 12.77
N LEU A 377 -7.09 7.28 12.91
CA LEU A 377 -5.83 7.64 12.25
C LEU A 377 -5.89 7.40 10.73
N MET A 378 -6.54 6.32 10.29
CA MET A 378 -6.70 6.01 8.87
C MET A 378 -7.71 6.92 8.17
N LEU A 379 -8.88 7.16 8.77
CA LEU A 379 -9.96 7.96 8.19
C LEU A 379 -9.87 9.45 8.53
N GLY A 380 -9.10 9.82 9.55
CA GLY A 380 -8.92 11.22 9.96
C GLY A 380 -8.01 12.02 9.04
N SER A 381 -7.19 11.35 8.23
CA SER A 381 -6.39 11.98 7.17
C SER A 381 -7.20 12.02 5.88
N TRP A 382 -7.46 13.22 5.36
CA TRP A 382 -8.12 13.38 4.07
C TRP A 382 -7.33 12.68 2.95
N GLN A 383 -6.00 12.61 3.04
CA GLN A 383 -5.15 11.93 2.06
C GLN A 383 -5.45 10.43 1.99
N SER A 384 -5.53 9.77 3.15
CA SER A 384 -5.85 8.35 3.24
C SER A 384 -7.32 8.09 2.88
N SER A 385 -8.25 8.93 3.35
CA SER A 385 -9.68 8.79 3.07
C SER A 385 -10.00 8.87 1.57
N VAL A 386 -9.41 9.84 0.86
CA VAL A 386 -9.58 9.97 -0.60
C VAL A 386 -9.16 8.69 -1.32
N LEU A 387 -8.01 8.08 -0.95
CA LEU A 387 -7.54 6.86 -1.61
C LEU A 387 -8.35 5.62 -1.23
N VAL A 388 -8.80 5.51 0.03
CA VAL A 388 -9.66 4.40 0.47
C VAL A 388 -10.96 4.40 -0.31
N SER A 389 -11.56 5.57 -0.54
CA SER A 389 -12.77 5.72 -1.36
C SER A 389 -12.50 5.59 -2.87
N ALA A 390 -11.34 6.04 -3.35
CA ALA A 390 -11.01 5.98 -4.77
C ALA A 390 -10.80 4.55 -5.27
N LYS A 391 -10.25 3.64 -4.46
CA LYS A 391 -10.02 2.24 -4.86
C LYS A 391 -11.28 1.53 -5.39
N PRO A 392 -12.38 1.42 -4.61
CA PRO A 392 -13.58 0.76 -5.11
C PRO A 392 -14.21 1.53 -6.27
N ALA A 393 -14.18 2.86 -6.25
CA ALA A 393 -14.72 3.68 -7.32
C ALA A 393 -13.98 3.45 -8.65
N VAL A 394 -12.64 3.46 -8.66
CA VAL A 394 -11.84 3.23 -9.87
C VAL A 394 -12.09 1.84 -10.44
N HIS A 395 -12.10 0.80 -9.60
CA HIS A 395 -12.34 -0.56 -10.06
C HIS A 395 -13.79 -0.76 -10.54
N TRP A 396 -14.75 -0.05 -9.93
CA TRP A 396 -16.13 -0.02 -10.39
C TRP A 396 -16.29 0.71 -11.73
N PHE A 397 -15.70 1.89 -11.91
CA PHE A 397 -15.69 2.60 -13.19
C PHE A 397 -14.94 1.82 -14.27
N PHE A 398 -13.87 1.12 -13.90
CA PHE A 398 -13.15 0.22 -14.79
C PHE A 398 -14.08 -0.89 -15.33
N ARG A 399 -14.84 -1.56 -14.45
CA ARG A 399 -15.85 -2.55 -14.86
C ARG A 399 -16.87 -1.97 -15.84
N ILE A 400 -17.38 -0.76 -15.57
CA ILE A 400 -18.41 -0.13 -16.41
C ILE A 400 -17.83 0.25 -17.79
N GLY A 401 -16.59 0.75 -17.81
CA GLY A 401 -15.92 1.15 -19.04
C GLY A 401 -15.45 -0.03 -19.88
N ILE A 402 -15.08 -1.15 -19.24
CA ILE A 402 -14.48 -2.33 -19.87
C ILE A 402 -15.21 -3.56 -19.34
N GLY A 403 -16.23 -3.96 -20.09
CA GLY A 403 -17.02 -5.13 -19.79
C GLY A 403 -16.54 -6.36 -20.57
N MET A 404 -16.69 -7.53 -19.97
CA MET A 404 -16.78 -8.75 -20.77
C MET A 404 -18.22 -8.86 -21.29
N VAL A 405 -18.35 -9.21 -22.56
CA VAL A 405 -19.60 -9.61 -23.21
C VAL A 405 -19.45 -11.06 -23.67
N VAL A 406 -20.54 -11.75 -23.95
CA VAL A 406 -20.49 -13.18 -24.35
C VAL A 406 -19.62 -13.39 -25.61
N GLU A 407 -19.61 -12.40 -26.51
CA GLU A 407 -18.85 -12.42 -27.77
C GLU A 407 -17.40 -11.92 -27.64
N GLY A 408 -16.98 -11.42 -26.47
CA GLY A 408 -15.63 -10.87 -26.28
C GLY A 408 -15.56 -9.74 -25.27
N PHE A 409 -14.96 -8.61 -25.67
CA PHE A 409 -14.83 -7.43 -24.83
C PHE A 409 -15.60 -6.28 -25.43
N ASP A 410 -16.30 -5.54 -24.58
CA ASP A 410 -16.91 -4.28 -24.97
C ASP A 410 -16.29 -3.14 -24.18
N VAL A 411 -15.89 -2.11 -24.92
CA VAL A 411 -15.42 -0.85 -24.34
C VAL A 411 -16.47 0.19 -24.63
N THR A 412 -17.09 0.64 -23.56
CA THR A 412 -18.23 1.55 -23.63
C THR A 412 -17.75 3.00 -23.62
N PHE A 413 -18.60 3.92 -24.08
CA PHE A 413 -18.34 5.37 -23.95
C PHE A 413 -18.10 5.78 -22.48
N LEU A 414 -18.60 5.00 -21.51
CA LEU A 414 -18.40 5.24 -20.10
C LEU A 414 -16.94 5.06 -19.65
N ALA A 415 -16.07 4.49 -20.48
CA ALA A 415 -14.62 4.47 -20.27
C ALA A 415 -14.01 5.88 -20.15
N VAL A 416 -14.67 6.92 -20.69
CA VAL A 416 -14.26 8.33 -20.48
C VAL A 416 -14.35 8.72 -19.01
N PHE A 417 -15.38 8.27 -18.27
CA PHE A 417 -15.48 8.54 -16.83
C PHE A 417 -14.36 7.87 -16.04
N PHE A 418 -13.96 6.67 -16.43
CA PHE A 418 -12.79 6.00 -15.86
C PHE A 418 -11.50 6.83 -16.07
N LEU A 419 -11.28 7.39 -17.27
CA LEU A 419 -10.15 8.29 -17.52
C LEU A 419 -10.19 9.57 -16.68
N ILE A 420 -11.38 10.17 -16.52
CA ILE A 420 -11.55 11.35 -15.65
C ILE A 420 -11.15 11.00 -14.21
N VAL A 421 -11.60 9.86 -13.67
CA VAL A 421 -11.23 9.43 -12.32
C VAL A 421 -9.73 9.16 -12.21
N LEU A 422 -9.11 8.50 -13.18
CA LEU A 422 -7.66 8.31 -13.21
C LEU A 422 -6.89 9.64 -13.25
N PHE A 423 -7.37 10.60 -14.03
CA PHE A 423 -6.79 11.95 -14.10
C PHE A 423 -6.88 12.67 -12.74
N LEU A 424 -8.05 12.62 -12.08
CA LEU A 424 -8.22 13.20 -10.75
C LEU A 424 -7.25 12.57 -9.72
N ILE A 425 -7.01 11.27 -9.81
CA ILE A 425 -6.03 10.57 -8.97
C ILE A 425 -4.60 11.00 -9.29
N ALA A 426 -4.26 11.17 -10.57
CA ALA A 426 -2.95 11.65 -11.02
C ALA A 426 -2.68 13.08 -10.51
N VAL A 427 -3.66 13.96 -10.60
CA VAL A 427 -3.58 15.32 -10.03
C VAL A 427 -3.43 15.25 -8.51
N TYR A 428 -4.29 14.48 -7.84
CA TYR A 428 -4.24 14.31 -6.38
C TYR A 428 -2.85 13.86 -5.90
N VAL A 429 -2.29 12.78 -6.46
CA VAL A 429 -0.98 12.27 -6.04
C VAL A 429 0.14 13.28 -6.33
N THR A 430 0.04 14.02 -7.43
CA THR A 430 1.00 15.07 -7.80
C THR A 430 0.96 16.22 -6.79
N VAL A 431 -0.23 16.69 -6.42
CA VAL A 431 -0.41 17.75 -5.41
C VAL A 431 0.13 17.31 -4.05
N VAL A 432 -0.19 16.09 -3.60
CA VAL A 432 0.33 15.56 -2.32
C VAL A 432 1.86 15.41 -2.36
N ALA A 433 2.42 14.91 -3.46
CA ALA A 433 3.86 14.69 -3.63
C ALA A 433 4.67 16.00 -3.67
N THR A 434 4.09 17.09 -4.19
CA THR A 434 4.79 18.38 -4.37
C THR A 434 4.55 19.36 -3.22
N ARG A 435 3.57 19.09 -2.35
CA ARG A 435 3.24 19.97 -1.23
C ARG A 435 4.42 20.08 -0.25
N ARG A 436 4.91 21.30 -0.06
CA ARG A 436 5.96 21.64 0.90
C ARG A 436 5.36 21.98 2.27
N PRO A 437 5.75 21.30 3.36
CA PRO A 437 5.36 21.67 4.71
C PRO A 437 5.89 23.05 5.08
N ARG A 438 5.08 23.81 5.82
CA ARG A 438 5.46 25.13 6.34
C ARG A 438 6.00 24.98 7.76
N GLY A 439 6.92 25.87 8.13
CA GLY A 439 7.45 25.98 9.48
C GLY A 439 8.82 25.32 9.66
N PRO A 440 9.50 25.67 10.77
CA PRO A 440 10.90 25.32 11.01
C PRO A 440 11.15 23.85 11.35
N GLN A 441 10.11 23.11 11.77
CA GLN A 441 10.24 21.70 12.14
C GLN A 441 10.79 20.87 10.95
N PRO A 442 11.83 20.04 11.13
CA PRO A 442 12.38 19.23 10.06
C PRO A 442 11.38 18.20 9.53
N VAL A 443 11.40 17.93 8.22
CA VAL A 443 10.60 16.83 7.64
C VAL A 443 11.22 15.47 7.93
N ALA A 444 10.35 14.50 8.23
CA ALA A 444 10.73 13.11 8.42
C ALA A 444 10.06 12.19 7.40
N TYR A 445 8.83 12.48 6.97
CA TYR A 445 8.02 11.63 6.07
C TYR A 445 7.99 10.15 6.51
N GLY A 446 7.99 9.89 7.82
CA GLY A 446 8.01 8.53 8.37
C GLY A 446 9.37 7.82 8.27
N HIS A 447 10.48 8.51 7.96
CA HIS A 447 11.82 7.93 8.04
C HIS A 447 12.20 7.65 9.50
N VAL A 448 12.35 6.38 9.85
CA VAL A 448 12.43 5.95 11.26
C VAL A 448 13.69 6.46 11.95
N GLN A 449 14.85 6.46 11.27
CA GLN A 449 16.08 7.00 11.86
C GLN A 449 16.00 8.52 12.05
N THR A 450 15.40 9.25 11.10
CA THR A 450 15.26 10.71 11.25
C THR A 450 14.34 11.04 12.40
N LEU A 451 13.22 10.32 12.56
CA LEU A 451 12.37 10.50 13.75
C LEU A 451 13.11 10.17 15.05
N ALA A 452 13.93 9.11 15.06
CA ALA A 452 14.74 8.77 16.21
C ALA A 452 15.82 9.80 16.55
N ASP A 453 16.28 10.59 15.57
CA ASP A 453 17.24 11.68 15.77
C ASP A 453 16.55 13.00 16.18
N LEU A 454 15.28 13.19 15.83
CA LEU A 454 14.50 14.40 16.14
C LEU A 454 13.75 14.33 17.49
N VAL A 455 13.54 13.12 18.01
CA VAL A 455 12.84 12.86 19.28
C VAL A 455 13.86 12.47 20.34
N ASP A 456 14.14 13.38 21.26
CA ASP A 456 15.06 13.17 22.38
C ASP A 456 14.34 12.62 23.63
N GLU A 457 13.09 13.05 23.86
CA GLU A 457 12.23 12.53 24.93
C GLU A 457 10.96 11.88 24.36
N TRP A 458 10.79 10.57 24.62
CA TRP A 458 9.61 9.81 24.20
C TRP A 458 8.52 9.85 25.26
N SER A 459 7.31 10.26 24.88
CA SER A 459 6.15 10.39 25.77
C SER A 459 4.82 10.11 25.05
N THR A 460 3.72 10.00 25.81
CA THR A 460 2.36 9.79 25.26
C THR A 460 1.81 11.01 24.52
N ILE A 461 2.31 12.20 24.84
CA ILE A 461 2.07 13.46 24.13
C ILE A 461 3.41 14.16 24.02
N MET A 462 3.84 14.47 22.80
CA MET A 462 5.11 15.12 22.52
C MET A 462 4.89 16.50 21.92
N TYR A 463 5.54 17.50 22.49
CA TYR A 463 5.64 18.84 21.96
C TYR A 463 7.06 19.10 21.48
N TRP A 464 7.23 19.57 20.25
CA TRP A 464 8.52 19.83 19.64
C TRP A 464 8.77 21.32 19.50
N GLY A 465 9.95 21.79 19.92
CA GLY A 465 10.34 23.20 19.81
C GLY A 465 11.75 23.47 20.33
N HIS A 466 12.03 24.75 20.58
CA HIS A 466 13.33 25.21 21.05
C HIS A 466 13.56 24.75 22.50
N LYS A 467 14.72 24.12 22.73
CA LYS A 467 15.25 23.80 24.05
C LYS A 467 16.53 24.62 24.29
N LYS A 468 16.89 24.77 25.56
CA LYS A 468 17.95 25.65 26.09
C LYS A 468 19.16 25.83 25.16
N GLU A 469 19.73 27.03 25.19
CA GLU A 469 21.04 27.33 24.63
C GLU A 469 22.09 26.50 25.37
N GLU A 470 22.81 25.63 24.67
CA GLU A 470 23.98 24.99 25.25
C GLU A 470 25.08 26.06 25.25
N GLN A 471 25.59 26.43 26.43
CA GLN A 471 26.78 27.29 26.55
C GLN A 471 28.01 26.50 26.08
N GLY A 472 28.08 26.23 24.78
CA GLY A 472 29.24 25.65 24.15
C GLY A 472 30.39 26.64 24.13
N ALA A 473 31.62 26.17 24.36
CA ALA A 473 32.86 26.97 24.36
C ALA A 473 33.28 27.51 22.97
N GLY A 474 32.33 27.61 22.01
CA GLY A 474 32.56 28.09 20.66
C GLY A 474 32.18 29.58 20.48
N PRO A 475 32.56 30.19 19.34
CA PRO A 475 32.28 31.61 19.07
C PRO A 475 30.79 31.93 18.84
N TRP A 476 29.94 30.92 18.66
CA TRP A 476 28.49 31.07 18.48
C TRP A 476 27.75 30.08 19.40
N PRO A 477 26.68 30.52 20.08
CA PRO A 477 25.85 29.61 20.84
C PRO A 477 25.12 28.64 19.90
N VAL A 478 25.22 27.34 20.19
CA VAL A 478 24.50 26.29 19.48
C VAL A 478 23.29 25.93 20.32
N CYS A 479 22.11 26.04 19.73
CA CYS A 479 20.86 25.73 20.39
C CYS A 479 20.47 24.27 20.19
N HIS A 480 19.61 23.77 21.07
CA HIS A 480 19.03 22.44 20.93
C HIS A 480 17.54 22.52 20.57
N ALA A 481 17.05 21.58 19.78
CA ALA A 481 15.62 21.42 19.54
C ALA A 481 15.21 19.99 19.90
N GLY A 482 14.05 19.82 20.49
CA GLY A 482 13.64 18.49 20.94
C GLY A 482 12.19 18.40 21.34
N THR A 483 11.81 17.23 21.84
CA THR A 483 10.47 16.90 22.30
C THR A 483 10.35 17.00 23.81
N THR A 484 9.20 17.39 24.35
CA THR A 484 8.90 17.27 25.79
C THR A 484 7.45 16.89 26.03
N SER A 485 7.15 16.38 27.22
CA SER A 485 5.80 16.07 27.68
C SER A 485 5.17 17.19 28.52
N LEU A 486 5.95 18.15 28.98
CA LEU A 486 5.53 19.16 29.97
C LEU A 486 4.62 20.25 29.41
N GLY A 487 4.54 20.37 28.08
CA GLY A 487 3.68 21.34 27.40
C GLY A 487 4.33 21.91 26.12
N PRO A 488 3.63 22.82 25.42
CA PRO A 488 4.16 23.46 24.24
C PRO A 488 5.48 24.18 24.50
N LEU A 489 6.48 23.90 23.67
CA LEU A 489 7.79 24.56 23.74
C LEU A 489 7.78 25.91 22.98
N PRO A 490 8.72 26.82 23.30
CA PRO A 490 8.91 28.02 22.52
C PRO A 490 9.18 27.71 21.04
N PRO A 491 8.75 28.60 20.12
CA PRO A 491 8.99 28.40 18.70
C PRO A 491 10.49 28.41 18.39
N ILE A 492 10.88 27.63 17.39
CA ILE A 492 12.24 27.61 16.86
C ILE A 492 12.60 28.98 16.28
N ARG A 493 13.80 29.45 16.61
CA ARG A 493 14.38 30.69 16.11
C ARG A 493 15.13 30.41 14.82
N ILE A 494 14.69 31.00 13.70
CA ILE A 494 15.20 30.68 12.35
C ILE A 494 16.65 31.16 12.14
N GLU A 495 17.08 32.19 12.85
CA GLU A 495 18.41 32.78 12.69
C GLU A 495 19.52 32.06 13.47
N GLU A 496 19.14 31.14 14.34
CA GLU A 496 20.08 30.41 15.21
C GLU A 496 20.49 29.06 14.60
N PHE A 497 21.63 28.55 15.07
CA PHE A 497 22.16 27.26 14.68
C PHE A 497 21.76 26.18 15.68
N TYR A 498 21.36 25.01 15.17
CA TYR A 498 20.92 23.88 15.97
C TYR A 498 21.77 22.64 15.68
N ALA A 499 22.15 21.90 16.72
CA ALA A 499 22.83 20.61 16.63
C ALA A 499 22.14 19.58 17.52
#